data_AF-A0A8J2UCA6-F1
#
_entry.id   AF-A0A8J2UCA6-F1
#
_cell.length_a   1.000
_cell.length_b   1.000
_cell.length_c   1.000
_cell.angle_alpha   90.00
_cell.angle_beta   90.00
_cell.angle_gamma   90.00
#
_symmetry.space_group_name_H-M   'P 1'
#
loop_
_entity.id
_entity.type
_entity.pdbx_description
1 polymer ?
#
loop_
_entity_poly.entity_id
_entity_poly.type
_entity_poly.pdbx_seq_one_letter_code
_entity_poly.pdbx_strand_id
1 'polypeptide(L)'
;MLQQAMPPIHPGEILKEMYLEPLGITITALADNLGVARKTVSQLVNCHMGVSAEMALRLGKAFNTTPELWLNMQRNYDLWHAGSKIKITHIRSLRTKERSKAWKAS
;
A
#
# COMPACT_ATOMS: atom_id res chain seq x y z
N MET A 1 10.26 15.47 5.70
CA MET A 1 9.78 14.08 5.80
C MET A 1 9.31 13.69 4.40
N LEU A 2 9.78 12.63 3.74
CA LEU A 2 10.13 11.29 4.20
C LEU A 2 11.49 10.86 3.63
N GLN A 3 12.52 10.79 4.47
CA GLN A 3 13.71 10.02 4.15
C GLN A 3 13.55 8.67 4.86
N GLN A 4 12.72 7.80 4.30
CA GLN A 4 12.78 6.37 4.63
C GLN A 4 13.98 5.85 3.82
N ALA A 5 15.11 5.64 4.49
CA ALA A 5 16.37 5.24 3.86
C ALA A 5 16.30 3.81 3.26
N MET A 6 15.26 3.04 3.61
CA MET A 6 15.00 1.71 3.06
C MET A 6 13.75 1.69 2.19
N PRO A 7 13.76 0.93 1.07
CA PRO A 7 12.58 0.74 0.26
C PRO A 7 11.48 0.03 1.07
N PRO A 8 10.22 0.50 0.98
CA PRO A 8 9.09 -0.25 1.53
C PRO A 8 8.95 -1.60 0.84
N ILE A 9 8.64 -2.63 1.63
CA ILE A 9 8.39 -3.99 1.14
C ILE A 9 7.02 -4.04 0.44
N HIS A 10 6.92 -4.83 -0.63
CA HIS A 10 5.66 -5.00 -1.36
C HIS A 10 4.63 -5.72 -0.46
N PRO A 11 3.35 -5.29 -0.40
CA PRO A 11 2.35 -5.94 0.46
C PRO A 11 2.15 -7.43 0.19
N GLY A 12 2.38 -7.86 -1.05
CA GLY A 12 2.35 -9.27 -1.45
C GLY A 12 3.43 -10.14 -0.81
N GLU A 13 4.63 -9.58 -0.59
CA GLU A 13 5.73 -10.26 0.10
C GLU A 13 5.40 -10.40 1.59
N ILE A 14 4.89 -9.33 2.21
CA ILE A 14 4.34 -9.37 3.57
C ILE A 14 3.23 -10.42 3.71
N LEU A 15 2.29 -10.47 2.76
CA LEU A 15 1.22 -11.47 2.75
C LEU A 15 1.78 -12.90 2.72
N LYS A 16 2.80 -13.14 1.90
CA LYS A 16 3.43 -14.46 1.78
C LYS A 16 4.17 -14.85 3.06
N GLU A 17 5.10 -14.03 3.51
CA GLU A 17 6.06 -14.36 4.57
C GLU A 17 5.45 -14.25 5.97
N MET A 18 4.53 -13.31 6.20
CA MET A 18 3.97 -13.07 7.53
C MET A 18 2.62 -13.76 7.77
N TYR A 19 1.93 -14.18 6.71
CA TYR A 19 0.60 -14.80 6.84
C TYR A 19 0.54 -16.19 6.20
N LEU A 20 0.88 -16.35 4.93
CA LEU A 20 0.69 -17.64 4.25
C LEU A 20 1.65 -18.72 4.76
N GLU A 21 2.95 -18.44 4.81
CA GLU A 21 3.96 -19.40 5.24
C GLU A 21 3.79 -19.81 6.71
N PRO A 22 3.62 -18.88 7.68
CA PRO A 22 3.46 -19.25 9.08
C PRO A 22 2.15 -19.99 9.38
N LEU A 23 1.09 -19.73 8.61
CA LEU A 23 -0.21 -20.39 8.78
C LEU A 23 -0.35 -21.65 7.91
N GLY A 24 0.64 -21.98 7.08
CA GLY A 24 0.58 -23.11 6.13
C GLY A 24 -0.55 -22.97 5.10
N ILE A 25 -0.98 -21.75 4.78
CA ILE A 25 -2.09 -21.49 3.85
C ILE A 25 -1.57 -21.49 2.42
N THR A 26 -2.17 -22.33 1.57
CA THR A 26 -1.83 -22.35 0.15
C THR A 26 -2.48 -21.18 -0.60
N ILE A 27 -1.87 -20.78 -1.73
CA ILE A 27 -2.45 -19.77 -2.64
C ILE A 27 -3.89 -20.13 -3.05
N THR A 28 -4.15 -21.42 -3.31
CA THR A 28 -5.49 -21.91 -3.68
C THR A 28 -6.47 -21.72 -2.54
N ALA A 29 -6.12 -22.16 -1.33
CA ALA A 29 -6.99 -22.02 -0.15
C ALA A 29 -7.29 -20.55 0.17
N LEU A 30 -6.29 -19.67 0.06
CA LEU A 30 -6.52 -18.24 0.23
C LEU A 30 -7.45 -17.68 -0.86
N ALA A 31 -7.24 -18.05 -2.13
CA ALA A 31 -8.07 -17.57 -3.23
C ALA A 31 -9.54 -17.96 -3.07
N ASP A 32 -9.79 -19.21 -2.67
CA ASP A 32 -11.13 -19.73 -2.40
C ASP A 32 -11.77 -18.97 -1.22
N ASN A 33 -11.04 -18.78 -0.12
CA ASN A 33 -11.53 -18.04 1.05
C ASN A 33 -11.80 -16.56 0.74
N LEU A 34 -10.94 -15.93 -0.07
CA LEU A 34 -11.11 -14.55 -0.49
C LEU A 34 -12.17 -14.42 -1.58
N GLY A 35 -12.65 -15.49 -2.22
CA GLY A 35 -13.62 -15.44 -3.31
C GLY A 35 -13.08 -14.74 -4.57
N VAL A 36 -11.82 -15.01 -4.93
CA VAL A 36 -11.13 -14.45 -6.11
C VAL A 36 -10.43 -15.56 -6.91
N ALA A 37 -10.05 -15.27 -8.15
CA ALA A 37 -9.27 -16.24 -8.94
C ALA A 37 -7.90 -16.52 -8.29
N ARG A 38 -7.47 -17.79 -8.30
CA ARG A 38 -6.13 -18.21 -7.85
C ARG A 38 -5.00 -17.38 -8.48
N LYS A 39 -5.14 -17.01 -9.75
CA LYS A 39 -4.19 -16.16 -10.47
C LYS A 39 -4.02 -14.79 -9.81
N THR A 40 -5.09 -14.20 -9.29
CA THR A 40 -5.07 -12.91 -8.59
C THR A 40 -4.21 -13.00 -7.33
N VAL A 41 -4.43 -14.01 -6.48
CA VAL A 41 -3.60 -14.20 -5.28
C VAL A 41 -2.16 -14.50 -5.67
N SER A 42 -1.93 -15.34 -6.69
CA SER A 42 -0.58 -15.65 -7.19
C SER A 42 0.17 -14.40 -7.68
N GLN A 43 -0.49 -13.52 -8.43
CA GLN A 43 0.12 -12.27 -8.88
C GLN A 43 0.42 -11.34 -7.70
N LEU A 44 -0.46 -11.29 -6.71
CA LEU A 44 -0.24 -10.46 -5.52
C LEU A 44 0.98 -10.95 -4.72
N VAL A 45 1.02 -12.24 -4.35
CA VAL A 45 2.11 -12.81 -3.52
C VAL A 45 3.46 -12.84 -4.22
N ASN A 46 3.48 -12.82 -5.55
CA ASN A 46 4.71 -12.72 -6.36
C ASN A 46 5.02 -11.27 -6.79
N CYS A 47 4.38 -10.28 -6.17
CA CYS A 47 4.66 -8.85 -6.39
C CYS A 47 4.45 -8.36 -7.84
N HIS A 48 3.61 -9.06 -8.61
CA HIS A 48 3.23 -8.70 -9.97
C HIS A 48 2.00 -7.79 -10.04
N MET A 49 1.26 -7.65 -8.94
CA MET A 49 0.17 -6.70 -8.80
C MET A 49 0.10 -6.16 -7.37
N GLY A 50 -0.39 -4.93 -7.23
CA GLY A 50 -0.64 -4.32 -5.94
C GLY A 50 -1.98 -4.70 -5.30
N VAL A 51 -2.20 -4.20 -4.10
CA VAL A 51 -3.46 -4.34 -3.36
C VAL A 51 -4.44 -3.22 -3.75
N SER A 52 -5.58 -3.60 -4.33
CA SER A 52 -6.72 -2.70 -4.54
C SER A 52 -7.53 -2.52 -3.26
N ALA A 53 -8.42 -1.51 -3.21
CA ALA A 53 -9.34 -1.32 -2.08
C ALA A 53 -10.23 -2.56 -1.84
N GLU A 54 -10.72 -3.19 -2.90
CA GLU A 54 -11.51 -4.42 -2.79
C GLU A 54 -10.69 -5.57 -2.18
N MET A 55 -9.45 -5.74 -2.63
CA MET A 55 -8.57 -6.77 -2.07
C MET A 55 -8.23 -6.47 -0.60
N ALA A 56 -8.01 -5.20 -0.25
CA ALA A 56 -7.75 -4.79 1.13
C ALA A 56 -8.93 -5.13 2.06
N LEU A 57 -10.17 -4.93 1.62
CA LEU A 57 -11.37 -5.33 2.38
C LEU A 57 -11.39 -6.85 2.62
N ARG A 58 -11.12 -7.64 1.57
CA ARG A 58 -11.08 -9.11 1.65
C ARG A 58 -9.97 -9.60 2.58
N LEU A 59 -8.76 -9.06 2.47
CA LEU A 59 -7.61 -9.39 3.33
C LEU A 59 -7.82 -8.96 4.78
N GLY A 60 -8.39 -7.76 5.00
CA GLY A 60 -8.78 -7.27 6.31
C GLY A 60 -9.68 -8.27 7.03
N LYS A 61 -10.73 -8.72 6.34
CA LYS A 61 -11.65 -9.74 6.87
C LYS A 61 -10.98 -11.09 7.09
N ALA A 62 -10.19 -11.58 6.14
CA ALA A 62 -9.58 -12.91 6.19
C ALA A 62 -8.56 -13.08 7.31
N PHE A 63 -7.79 -12.04 7.61
CA PHE A 63 -6.70 -12.09 8.59
C PHE A 63 -7.01 -11.34 9.89
N ASN A 64 -8.26 -10.93 10.09
CA ASN A 64 -8.68 -10.13 11.25
C ASN A 64 -7.81 -8.87 11.43
N THR A 65 -7.57 -8.16 10.33
CA THR A 65 -6.81 -6.90 10.26
C THR A 65 -7.70 -5.79 9.69
N THR A 66 -7.15 -4.58 9.53
CA THR A 66 -7.88 -3.47 8.92
C THR A 66 -7.57 -3.35 7.42
N PRO A 67 -8.53 -3.00 6.56
CA PRO A 67 -8.27 -2.72 5.15
C PRO A 67 -7.22 -1.60 4.96
N GLU A 68 -7.21 -0.61 5.84
CA GLU A 68 -6.26 0.50 5.84
C GLU A 68 -4.82 0.02 6.03
N LEU A 69 -4.59 -1.07 6.78
CA LEU A 69 -3.26 -1.66 6.93
C LEU A 69 -2.66 -1.98 5.56
N TRP A 70 -3.40 -2.73 4.75
CA TRP A 70 -2.98 -3.18 3.44
C TRP A 70 -2.84 -2.03 2.44
N LEU A 71 -3.80 -1.09 2.45
CA LEU A 71 -3.74 0.10 1.59
C LEU A 71 -2.58 1.03 1.96
N ASN A 72 -2.25 1.16 3.24
CA ASN A 72 -1.12 1.97 3.66
C ASN A 72 0.21 1.36 3.20
N MET A 73 0.36 0.03 3.25
CA MET A 73 1.53 -0.67 2.70
C MET A 73 1.65 -0.40 1.19
N GLN A 74 0.55 -0.58 0.44
CA GLN A 74 0.52 -0.34 -1.00
C GLN A 74 0.86 1.11 -1.34
N ARG A 75 0.23 2.08 -0.65
CA ARG A 75 0.48 3.50 -0.84
C ARG A 75 1.94 3.85 -0.60
N ASN A 76 2.54 3.34 0.47
CA ASN A 76 3.93 3.61 0.79
C ASN A 76 4.85 3.03 -0.30
N TYR A 77 4.57 1.79 -0.75
CA TYR A 77 5.28 1.14 -1.84
C TYR A 77 5.24 1.95 -3.14
N ASP A 78 4.05 2.35 -3.55
CA ASP A 78 3.82 3.07 -4.81
C ASP A 78 4.46 4.46 -4.80
N LEU A 79 4.31 5.22 -3.71
CA LEU A 79 4.89 6.56 -3.59
C LEU A 79 6.41 6.53 -3.62
N TRP A 80 7.04 5.54 -2.97
CA TRP A 80 8.49 5.40 -2.97
C TRP A 80 9.03 5.07 -4.36
N HIS A 81 8.39 4.13 -5.06
CA HIS A 81 8.79 3.74 -6.42
C HIS A 81 8.51 4.84 -7.44
N ALA A 82 7.38 5.55 -7.33
CA ALA A 82 7.05 6.66 -8.21
C ALA A 82 7.97 7.87 -7.97
N GLY A 83 8.26 8.18 -6.70
CA GLY A 83 9.16 9.26 -6.32
C GLY A 83 10.58 9.08 -6.86
N SER A 84 11.05 7.83 -6.96
CA SER A 84 12.35 7.50 -7.55
C SER A 84 12.38 7.65 -9.08
N LYS A 85 11.23 7.62 -9.76
CA LYS A 85 11.14 7.65 -11.23
C LYS A 85 10.87 9.05 -11.80
N ILE A 86 10.17 9.91 -11.06
CA ILE A 86 9.63 11.17 -11.59
C ILE A 86 10.50 12.35 -11.12
N LYS A 87 10.98 13.17 -12.07
CA LYS A 87 11.62 14.46 -11.77
C LYS A 87 10.57 15.56 -11.59
N ILE A 88 10.16 15.81 -10.36
CA ILE A 88 9.16 16.84 -10.01
C ILE A 88 9.75 18.23 -9.73
N THR A 89 11.04 18.44 -10.00
CA THR A 89 11.77 19.68 -9.65
C THR A 89 11.20 20.96 -10.27
N HIS A 90 10.53 20.84 -11.42
CA HIS A 90 9.92 21.96 -12.12
C HIS A 90 8.50 22.29 -11.60
N ILE A 91 7.91 21.42 -10.80
CA ILE A 91 6.55 21.59 -10.26
C ILE A 91 6.62 22.57 -9.07
N ARG A 92 5.88 23.67 -9.18
CA ARG A 92 5.82 24.71 -8.13
C ARG A 92 4.62 24.48 -7.21
N SER A 93 4.81 24.74 -5.92
CA SER A 93 3.72 24.70 -4.94
C SER A 93 2.68 25.78 -5.25
N LEU A 94 1.42 25.38 -5.39
CA LEU A 94 0.27 26.29 -5.54
C LEU A 94 -0.22 26.86 -4.19
N ARG A 95 0.35 26.43 -3.06
CA ARG A 95 0.04 27.02 -1.75
C ARG A 95 0.60 28.46 -1.71
N THR A 96 -0.27 29.43 -1.92
CA THR A 96 0.02 30.88 -1.84
C THR A 96 0.31 31.31 -0.41
N LYS A 97 1.18 32.31 -0.25
CA LYS A 97 1.47 32.99 1.02
C LYS A 97 0.27 33.83 1.45
N GLU A 98 -0.79 33.24 1.99
CA GLU A 98 -2.00 34.01 2.33
C GLU A 98 -2.68 33.58 3.63
N ARG A 99 -1.90 33.34 4.69
CA ARG A 99 -2.41 33.31 6.08
C ARG A 99 -1.57 34.10 7.10
N SER A 100 -0.64 34.95 6.64
CA SER A 100 0.26 35.69 7.54
C SER A 100 -0.25 37.11 7.92
N LYS A 101 -1.40 37.57 7.43
CA LYS A 101 -1.94 38.91 7.74
C LYS A 101 -3.14 38.94 8.69
N ALA A 102 -3.66 37.81 9.15
CA ALA A 102 -4.91 37.77 9.93
C ALA A 102 -4.76 37.84 11.47
N TRP A 103 -3.54 37.91 12.03
CA TRP A 103 -3.35 37.96 13.50
C TRP A 103 -2.92 39.33 14.05
N LYS A 104 -2.67 40.34 13.19
CA LYS A 104 -2.23 41.69 13.65
C LYS A 104 -3.37 42.71 13.81
N ALA A 105 -4.60 42.27 14.03
CA ALA A 105 -5.72 43.15 14.31
C ALA A 105 -6.75 42.46 15.22
N SER A 106 -6.41 42.25 16.49
CA SER A 106 -7.33 42.12 17.63
C SER A 106 -6.53 42.26 18.91
#